data_AF-A0A930W4T4-F1
#
_entry.id   AF-A0A930W4T4-F1
#
_cell.length_a   1.000
_cell.length_b   1.000
_cell.length_c   1.000
_cell.angle_alpha   90.00
_cell.angle_beta   90.00
_cell.angle_gamma   90.00
#
_symmetry.space_group_name_H-M   'P 1'
#
loop_
_entity.id
_entity.type
_entity.pdbx_description
1 polymer ?
#
loop_
_entity_poly.entity_id
_entity_poly.type
_entity_poly.pdbx_seq_one_letter_code
_entity_poly.pdbx_strand_id
1 'polypeptide(L)'
;MAVADNESALCIQQLVAYACERGLIQTGDLTWCYNALLDMLSYEGPAPVKSWEKIDLTAFNLDQTLAELARLAVSHGLVENTQSGEDSFAMRVMGLLLPKPSEVARHFNELYASEGPRAATDWFYTLCCDAGYVRRSAIARNITWTTPTTWGDLEITINLS
;
A
#
# COMPACT_ATOMS: atom_id res chain seq x y z
N MET A 1 22.38 9.26 12.36
CA MET A 1 21.20 8.99 11.53
C MET A 1 21.50 9.60 10.15
N ALA A 2 21.17 8.93 9.06
CA ALA A 2 21.59 9.38 7.73
C ALA A 2 20.58 10.35 7.12
N VAL A 3 20.98 11.10 6.10
CA VAL A 3 20.06 11.81 5.20
C VAL A 3 19.81 10.88 4.01
N ALA A 4 18.55 10.69 3.64
CA ALA A 4 18.21 9.88 2.48
C ALA A 4 18.83 10.50 1.21
N ASP A 5 19.35 9.66 0.32
CA ASP A 5 19.71 10.12 -1.01
C ASP A 5 18.45 10.56 -1.80
N ASN A 6 18.65 11.25 -2.93
CA ASN A 6 17.54 11.77 -3.72
C ASN A 6 16.62 10.68 -4.29
N GLU A 7 17.12 9.46 -4.53
CA GLU A 7 16.35 8.35 -5.07
C GLU A 7 15.44 7.78 -3.98
N SER A 8 15.99 7.47 -2.81
CA SER A 8 15.25 7.06 -1.62
C SER A 8 14.19 8.10 -1.23
N ALA A 9 14.57 9.37 -1.20
CA ALA A 9 13.65 10.47 -0.89
C ALA A 9 12.52 10.59 -1.92
N LEU A 10 12.81 10.43 -3.21
CA LEU A 10 11.80 10.45 -4.27
C LEU A 10 10.87 9.23 -4.19
N CYS A 11 11.40 8.05 -3.87
CA CYS A 11 10.63 6.82 -3.69
C CYS A 11 9.58 6.97 -2.57
N ILE A 12 9.99 7.49 -1.41
CA ILE A 12 9.09 7.81 -0.30
C ILE A 12 8.05 8.85 -0.75
N GLN A 13 8.49 9.89 -1.46
CA GLN A 13 7.60 10.96 -1.93
C GLN A 13 6.53 10.44 -2.91
N GLN A 14 6.90 9.54 -3.82
CA GLN A 14 5.98 8.90 -4.75
C GLN A 14 4.95 8.04 -4.03
N LEU A 15 5.35 7.29 -3.00
CA LEU A 15 4.42 6.49 -2.21
C LEU A 15 3.38 7.36 -1.49
N VAL A 16 3.82 8.47 -0.89
CA VAL A 16 2.91 9.42 -0.21
C VAL A 16 1.97 10.09 -1.21
N ALA A 17 2.48 10.50 -2.37
CA ALA A 17 1.64 11.08 -3.43
C ALA A 17 0.60 10.07 -3.93
N TYR A 18 1.00 8.81 -4.13
CA TYR A 18 0.10 7.73 -4.50
C TYR A 18 -1.00 7.53 -3.46
N ALA A 19 -0.65 7.46 -2.16
CA ALA A 19 -1.63 7.30 -1.09
C ALA A 19 -2.65 8.45 -1.07
N CYS A 20 -2.21 9.68 -1.36
CA CYS A 20 -3.11 10.82 -1.49
C CYS A 20 -3.99 10.75 -2.74
N GLU A 21 -3.45 10.37 -3.91
CA GLU A 21 -4.22 10.23 -5.16
C GLU A 21 -5.31 9.16 -5.04
N ARG A 22 -5.04 8.09 -4.30
CA ARG A 22 -6.01 7.00 -4.02
C ARG A 22 -6.97 7.31 -2.86
N GLY A 23 -6.83 8.46 -2.20
CA GLY A 23 -7.68 8.86 -1.09
C GLY A 23 -7.45 8.07 0.21
N LEU A 24 -6.28 7.46 0.37
CA LEU A 24 -5.90 6.78 1.62
C LEU A 24 -5.49 7.79 2.70
N ILE A 25 -4.94 8.93 2.28
CA ILE A 25 -4.59 10.08 3.13
C ILE A 25 -5.11 11.37 2.49
N GLN A 26 -5.15 12.47 3.25
CA GLN A 26 -5.55 13.78 2.72
C GLN A 26 -4.33 14.64 2.34
N THR A 27 -4.56 15.68 1.56
CA THR A 27 -3.49 16.62 1.14
C THR A 27 -2.80 17.31 2.31
N GLY A 28 -3.51 17.52 3.42
CA GLY A 28 -2.95 18.05 4.67
C GLY A 28 -1.93 17.13 5.32
N ASP A 29 -1.94 15.84 5.00
CA ASP A 29 -1.10 14.83 5.62
C ASP A 29 0.20 14.58 4.85
N LEU A 30 0.36 15.11 3.62
CA LEU A 30 1.48 14.80 2.72
C LEU A 30 2.85 14.96 3.39
N THR A 31 3.16 16.15 3.91
CA THR A 31 4.46 16.39 4.57
C THR A 31 4.62 15.61 5.87
N TRP A 32 3.52 15.40 6.61
CA TRP A 32 3.57 14.64 7.85
C TRP A 32 3.87 13.16 7.58
N CYS A 33 3.15 12.53 6.64
CA CYS A 33 3.37 11.14 6.22
C CYS A 33 4.78 10.95 5.66
N TYR A 34 5.26 11.88 4.84
CA TYR A 34 6.62 11.84 4.30
C TYR A 34 7.68 11.80 5.41
N ASN A 35 7.59 12.72 6.36
CA ASN A 35 8.53 12.77 7.49
C ASN A 35 8.41 11.53 8.39
N ALA A 36 7.19 11.02 8.60
CA ALA A 36 6.99 9.80 9.37
C ALA A 36 7.60 8.57 8.68
N LEU A 37 7.56 8.49 7.34
CA LEU A 37 8.23 7.43 6.60
C LEU A 37 9.76 7.56 6.62
N LEU A 38 10.30 8.78 6.56
CA LEU A 38 11.73 9.02 6.77
C LEU A 38 12.17 8.53 8.15
N ASP A 39 11.42 8.88 9.20
CA ASP A 39 11.68 8.44 10.57
C ASP A 39 11.59 6.91 10.71
N MET A 40 10.59 6.27 10.08
CA MET A 40 10.48 4.81 10.01
C MET A 40 11.70 4.14 9.38
N LEU A 41 12.42 4.84 8.50
CA LEU A 41 13.66 4.38 7.86
C LEU A 41 14.92 4.92 8.57
N SER A 42 14.78 5.59 9.71
CA SER A 42 15.90 6.23 10.43
C SER A 42 16.66 7.24 9.57
N TYR A 43 15.92 8.07 8.83
CA TYR A 43 16.42 9.23 8.12
C TYR A 43 16.02 10.53 8.82
N GLU A 44 16.93 11.51 8.90
CA GLU A 44 16.64 12.85 9.45
C GLU A 44 16.08 13.82 8.39
N GLY A 45 16.05 13.41 7.12
CA GLY A 45 15.70 14.23 5.96
C GLY A 45 16.00 13.49 4.66
N PRO A 46 15.97 14.16 3.49
CA PRO A 46 15.87 15.60 3.28
C PRO A 46 14.40 16.09 3.27
N ALA A 47 14.19 17.37 2.92
CA ALA A 47 12.88 17.85 2.48
C ALA A 47 12.46 17.17 1.16
N PRO A 48 11.16 17.15 0.82
CA PRO A 48 10.69 16.53 -0.42
C PRO A 48 11.42 17.07 -1.66
N VAL A 49 11.85 16.16 -2.54
CA VAL A 49 12.73 16.46 -3.69
C VAL A 49 12.04 17.33 -4.74
N LYS A 50 10.72 17.13 -4.92
CA LYS A 50 9.88 17.89 -5.85
C LYS A 50 8.68 18.51 -5.15
N SER A 51 8.02 19.46 -5.79
CA SER A 51 6.67 19.87 -5.38
C SER A 51 5.69 18.71 -5.57
N TRP A 52 4.70 18.58 -4.68
CA TRP A 52 3.73 17.47 -4.68
C TRP A 52 2.95 17.37 -5.99
N GLU A 53 2.65 18.51 -6.63
CA GLU A 53 1.92 18.58 -7.90
C GLU A 53 2.74 18.12 -9.11
N LYS A 54 4.06 17.92 -8.95
CA LYS A 54 5.00 17.50 -9.99
C LYS A 54 5.47 16.06 -9.83
N ILE A 55 4.85 15.31 -8.91
CA ILE A 55 5.15 13.89 -8.74
C ILE A 55 4.50 13.12 -9.87
N ASP A 56 5.33 12.39 -10.61
CA ASP A 56 4.89 11.53 -11.69
C ASP A 56 4.62 10.12 -11.14
N LEU A 57 3.38 9.67 -11.29
CA LEU A 57 2.90 8.36 -10.87
C LEU A 57 2.52 7.47 -12.07
N THR A 58 2.79 7.89 -13.31
CA THR A 58 2.43 7.13 -14.53
C THR A 58 3.09 5.76 -14.57
N ALA A 59 4.34 5.65 -14.12
CA ALA A 59 5.09 4.40 -14.01
C ALA A 59 5.16 3.85 -12.57
N PHE A 60 4.34 4.37 -11.65
CA PHE A 60 4.39 3.96 -10.25
C PHE A 60 3.88 2.53 -10.05
N ASN A 61 4.56 1.77 -9.19
CA ASN A 61 4.17 0.43 -8.81
C ASN A 61 4.31 0.26 -7.30
N LEU A 62 3.16 0.07 -6.62
CA LEU A 62 3.10 -0.04 -5.18
C LEU A 62 3.97 -1.19 -4.64
N ASP A 63 3.87 -2.38 -5.22
CA ASP A 63 4.59 -3.57 -4.76
C ASP A 63 6.12 -3.37 -4.88
N GLN A 64 6.59 -2.79 -5.99
CA GLN A 64 8.01 -2.50 -6.20
C GLN A 64 8.53 -1.43 -5.24
N THR A 65 7.75 -0.36 -5.03
CA THR A 65 8.08 0.71 -4.08
C THR A 65 8.16 0.17 -2.65
N LEU A 66 7.18 -0.62 -2.21
CA LEU A 66 7.20 -1.23 -0.88
C LEU A 66 8.37 -2.21 -0.71
N ALA A 67 8.71 -2.98 -1.75
CA ALA A 67 9.88 -3.86 -1.73
C ALA A 67 11.19 -3.08 -1.61
N GLU A 68 11.32 -1.92 -2.26
CA GLU A 68 12.49 -1.05 -2.12
C GLU A 68 12.61 -0.49 -0.70
N LEU A 69 11.51 0.03 -0.14
CA LEU A 69 11.52 0.53 1.23
C LEU A 69 11.83 -0.57 2.25
N ALA A 70 11.34 -1.80 2.02
CA ALA A 70 11.68 -2.95 2.84
C ALA A 70 13.17 -3.32 2.75
N ARG A 71 13.76 -3.29 1.55
CA ARG A 71 15.22 -3.50 1.36
C ARG A 71 16.04 -2.45 2.12
N LEU A 72 15.62 -1.19 2.08
CA LEU A 72 16.26 -0.10 2.86
C LEU A 72 16.15 -0.37 4.37
N ALA A 73 14.98 -0.82 4.84
CA ALA A 73 14.80 -1.14 6.25
C ALA A 73 15.71 -2.30 6.71
N VAL A 74 15.88 -3.32 5.87
CA VAL A 74 16.83 -4.42 6.12
C VAL A 74 18.26 -3.92 6.15
N SER A 75 18.67 -3.08 5.18
CA SER A 75 20.05 -2.56 5.11
C SER A 75 20.39 -1.66 6.30
N HIS A 76 19.38 -0.98 6.86
CA HIS A 76 19.49 -0.18 8.07
C HIS A 76 19.40 -0.99 9.37
N GLY A 77 19.14 -2.30 9.30
CA GLY A 77 19.00 -3.17 10.46
C GLY A 77 17.71 -2.94 11.27
N LEU A 78 16.68 -2.37 10.65
CA LEU A 78 15.39 -2.05 11.29
C LEU A 78 14.44 -3.25 11.35
N VAL A 79 14.64 -4.21 10.45
CA VAL A 79 13.95 -5.49 10.41
C VAL A 79 14.94 -6.61 10.06
N GLU A 80 14.56 -7.85 10.37
CA GLU A 80 15.34 -9.01 9.98
C GLU A 80 15.39 -9.16 8.45
N ASN A 81 16.53 -9.62 7.92
CA ASN A 81 16.69 -9.96 6.50
C ASN A 81 16.01 -11.30 6.19
N THR A 82 14.68 -11.31 6.29
CA THR A 82 13.81 -12.43 6.00
C THR A 82 12.57 -11.92 5.27
N GLN A 83 11.92 -12.79 4.51
CA GLN A 83 10.66 -12.46 3.83
C GLN A 83 9.61 -11.89 4.80
N SER A 84 9.50 -12.47 6.00
CA SER A 84 8.60 -12.01 7.05
C SER A 84 8.95 -10.61 7.57
N GLY A 85 10.26 -10.31 7.71
CA GLY A 85 10.74 -9.00 8.11
C GLY A 85 10.41 -7.92 7.07
N GLU A 86 10.65 -8.21 5.79
CA GLU A 86 10.31 -7.32 4.68
C GLU A 86 8.79 -7.07 4.59
N ASP A 87 7.99 -8.13 4.65
CA ASP A 87 6.52 -8.03 4.60
C ASP A 87 5.97 -7.24 5.80
N SER A 88 6.51 -7.46 7.00
CA SER A 88 6.13 -6.71 8.20
C SER A 88 6.44 -5.21 8.07
N PHE A 89 7.59 -4.86 7.50
CA PHE A 89 7.93 -3.46 7.25
C PHE A 89 6.98 -2.82 6.24
N ALA A 90 6.73 -3.48 5.10
CA ALA A 90 5.80 -3.00 4.09
C ALA A 90 4.38 -2.79 4.65
N MET A 91 3.90 -3.70 5.51
CA MET A 91 2.59 -3.56 6.17
C MET A 91 2.54 -2.39 7.14
N ARG A 92 3.62 -2.11 7.88
CA ARG A 92 3.71 -0.95 8.76
C ARG A 92 3.69 0.36 7.97
N VAL A 93 4.39 0.40 6.83
CA VAL A 93 4.38 1.55 5.91
C VAL A 93 2.96 1.84 5.42
N MET A 94 2.24 0.83 4.94
CA MET A 94 0.85 1.03 4.50
C MET A 94 -0.09 1.36 5.66
N GLY A 95 0.13 0.80 6.85
CA GLY A 95 -0.62 1.14 8.05
C GLY A 95 -0.51 2.61 8.47
N LEU A 96 0.61 3.27 8.17
CA LEU A 96 0.79 4.71 8.35
C LEU A 96 0.02 5.54 7.30
N LEU A 97 -0.11 5.00 6.08
CA LEU A 97 -0.72 5.66 4.93
C LEU A 97 -2.19 5.28 4.72
N LEU A 98 -2.87 4.86 5.78
CA LEU A 98 -4.27 4.44 5.74
C LEU A 98 -5.13 5.25 6.71
N PRO A 99 -6.42 5.44 6.41
CA PRO A 99 -7.35 5.99 7.37
C PRO A 99 -7.46 5.04 8.57
N LYS A 100 -7.74 5.60 9.75
CA LYS A 100 -7.99 4.78 10.94
C LYS A 100 -9.17 3.83 10.70
N PRO A 101 -9.15 2.61 11.27
CA PRO A 101 -10.25 1.66 11.11
C PRO A 101 -11.64 2.22 11.45
N SER A 102 -11.72 3.13 12.43
CA SER A 102 -12.98 3.81 12.79
C SER A 102 -13.52 4.70 11.67
N GLU A 103 -12.64 5.40 10.93
CA GLU A 103 -13.03 6.24 9.80
C GLU A 103 -13.45 5.38 8.60
N VAL A 104 -12.72 4.29 8.34
CA VAL A 104 -13.09 3.31 7.31
C VAL A 104 -14.48 2.74 7.59
N ALA A 105 -14.75 2.31 8.83
CA ALA A 105 -16.03 1.77 9.23
C ALA A 105 -17.16 2.81 9.13
N ARG A 106 -16.90 4.06 9.55
CA ARG A 106 -17.86 5.16 9.43
C ARG A 106 -18.24 5.39 7.96
N HIS A 107 -17.25 5.55 7.08
CA HIS A 107 -17.50 5.80 5.66
C HIS A 107 -18.19 4.63 4.97
N PHE A 108 -17.82 3.39 5.31
CA PHE A 108 -18.51 2.20 4.82
C PHE A 108 -20.01 2.24 5.17
N ASN A 109 -20.33 2.52 6.43
CA ASN A 109 -21.72 2.56 6.90
C ASN A 109 -22.51 3.72 6.26
N GLU A 110 -21.86 4.86 6.04
CA GLU A 110 -22.46 5.99 5.31
C GLU A 110 -22.82 5.61 3.88
N LEU A 111 -21.87 5.07 3.10
CA LEU A 111 -22.12 4.57 1.74
C LEU A 111 -23.19 3.48 1.71
N TYR A 112 -23.16 2.56 2.68
CA TYR A 112 -24.13 1.49 2.79
C TYR A 112 -25.54 2.06 2.97
N ALA A 113 -25.70 3.08 3.81
CA ALA A 113 -26.98 3.70 4.07
C ALA A 113 -27.48 4.59 2.90
N SER A 114 -26.59 5.30 2.22
CA SER A 114 -26.96 6.25 1.15
C SER A 114 -27.09 5.61 -0.23
N GLU A 115 -26.19 4.69 -0.58
CA GLU A 115 -26.01 4.14 -1.94
C GLU A 115 -26.16 2.61 -1.99
N GLY A 116 -26.28 1.97 -0.82
CA GLY A 116 -26.57 0.56 -0.68
C GLY A 116 -25.32 -0.33 -0.55
N PRO A 117 -25.54 -1.65 -0.31
CA PRO A 117 -24.47 -2.59 0.02
C PRO A 117 -23.38 -2.67 -1.05
N ARG A 118 -23.75 -2.62 -2.34
CA ARG A 118 -22.81 -2.79 -3.45
C ARG A 118 -21.80 -1.65 -3.52
N ALA A 119 -22.26 -0.40 -3.39
CA ALA A 119 -21.38 0.76 -3.41
C ALA A 119 -20.37 0.72 -2.25
N ALA A 120 -20.83 0.39 -1.05
CA ALA A 120 -19.97 0.26 0.13
C ALA A 120 -18.91 -0.84 -0.04
N THR A 121 -19.29 -2.00 -0.57
CA THR A 121 -18.35 -3.11 -0.80
C THR A 121 -17.39 -2.84 -1.94
N ASP A 122 -17.84 -2.21 -3.04
CA ASP A 122 -16.99 -1.86 -4.19
C ASP A 122 -15.93 -0.83 -3.75
N TRP A 123 -16.33 0.17 -2.96
CA TRP A 123 -15.41 1.13 -2.35
C TRP A 123 -14.41 0.44 -1.42
N PHE A 124 -14.87 -0.39 -0.48
CA PHE A 124 -14.00 -1.06 0.48
C PHE A 124 -13.02 -2.02 -0.22
N TYR A 125 -13.46 -2.71 -1.27
CA TYR A 125 -12.61 -3.56 -2.08
C TYR A 125 -11.52 -2.75 -2.80
N THR A 126 -11.88 -1.58 -3.33
CA THR A 126 -10.92 -0.65 -3.97
C THR A 126 -9.89 -0.16 -2.97
N LEU A 127 -10.33 0.28 -1.78
CA LEU A 127 -9.46 0.65 -0.67
C LEU A 127 -8.47 -0.48 -0.33
N CYS A 128 -8.95 -1.73 -0.21
CA CYS A 128 -8.09 -2.87 0.10
C CYS A 128 -7.08 -3.18 -1.01
N CYS A 129 -7.44 -2.96 -2.29
CA CYS A 129 -6.53 -3.11 -3.41
C CYS A 129 -5.45 -2.02 -3.42
N ASP A 130 -5.84 -0.77 -3.20
CA ASP A 130 -4.91 0.37 -3.18
C ASP A 130 -4.01 0.37 -1.93
N ALA A 131 -4.48 -0.24 -0.84
CA ALA A 131 -3.71 -0.48 0.37
C ALA A 131 -2.71 -1.64 0.26
N GLY A 132 -2.75 -2.44 -0.81
CA GLY A 132 -1.94 -3.66 -0.94
C GLY A 132 -2.38 -4.83 -0.04
N TYR A 133 -3.55 -4.76 0.60
CA TYR A 133 -4.13 -5.90 1.33
C TYR A 133 -4.62 -6.98 0.36
N VAL A 134 -5.23 -6.57 -0.75
CA VAL A 134 -5.54 -7.47 -1.87
C VAL A 134 -4.37 -7.40 -2.86
N ARG A 135 -3.41 -8.31 -2.70
CA ARG A 135 -2.23 -8.42 -3.57
C ARG A 135 -2.62 -9.04 -4.92
N ARG A 136 -3.12 -8.21 -5.84
CA ARG A 136 -3.50 -8.61 -7.20
C ARG A 136 -2.36 -9.32 -7.95
N SER A 137 -1.12 -8.90 -7.71
CA SER A 137 0.09 -9.53 -8.24
C SER A 137 0.26 -10.99 -7.75
N ALA A 138 -0.03 -11.26 -6.48
CA ALA A 138 0.00 -12.62 -5.93
C ALA A 138 -1.15 -13.48 -6.50
N ILE A 139 -2.37 -12.91 -6.56
CA ILE A 139 -3.54 -13.58 -7.13
C ILE A 139 -3.29 -13.96 -8.60
N ALA A 140 -2.63 -13.11 -9.37
CA ALA A 140 -2.30 -13.38 -10.78
C ALA A 140 -1.35 -14.59 -10.97
N ARG A 141 -0.64 -15.03 -9.92
CA ARG A 141 0.21 -16.23 -9.96
C ARG A 141 -0.54 -17.50 -9.59
N ASN A 142 -1.76 -17.41 -9.07
CA ASN A 142 -2.51 -18.58 -8.65
C ASN A 142 -2.79 -19.51 -9.82
N ILE A 143 -2.74 -20.82 -9.55
CA ILE A 143 -3.12 -21.84 -10.54
C ILE A 143 -4.61 -22.12 -10.34
N THR A 144 -5.40 -21.88 -11.38
CA THR A 144 -6.83 -22.21 -11.39
C THR A 144 -7.06 -23.42 -12.28
N TRP A 145 -7.76 -24.42 -11.75
CA TRP A 145 -8.22 -25.59 -12.48
C TRP A 145 -9.73 -25.73 -12.32
N THR A 146 -10.44 -25.73 -13.45
CA THR A 146 -11.90 -25.86 -13.49
C THR A 146 -12.27 -27.18 -14.16
N THR A 147 -13.13 -27.98 -13.53
CA THR A 147 -13.63 -29.25 -14.08
C THR A 147 -15.15 -29.34 -13.97
N PRO A 148 -15.88 -29.74 -15.02
CA PRO A 148 -17.32 -29.92 -14.93
C PRO A 148 -17.67 -31.11 -14.05
N THR A 149 -18.68 -30.96 -13.19
CA THR A 149 -19.23 -32.05 -12.36
C THR A 149 -20.75 -32.14 -12.53
N THR A 150 -21.36 -33.19 -12.00
CA THR A 150 -22.83 -33.35 -11.99
C THR A 150 -23.57 -32.27 -11.18
N TRP A 151 -22.85 -31.46 -10.40
CA TRP A 151 -23.41 -30.38 -9.57
C TRP A 151 -23.01 -28.98 -10.04
N GLY A 152 -22.43 -28.86 -11.23
CA GLY A 152 -21.86 -27.63 -11.76
C GLY A 152 -20.33 -27.68 -11.87
N ASP A 153 -19.72 -26.58 -12.27
CA ASP A 153 -18.26 -26.50 -12.41
C ASP A 153 -17.59 -26.46 -11.04
N LEU A 154 -16.64 -27.37 -10.81
CA LEU A 154 -15.75 -27.34 -9.66
C LEU A 154 -14.51 -26.52 -10.04
N GLU A 155 -14.33 -25.38 -9.37
CA GLU A 155 -13.12 -24.57 -9.46
C GLU A 155 -12.20 -24.84 -8.27
N ILE A 156 -10.94 -25.17 -8.55
CA ILE A 156 -9.88 -25.32 -7.55
C ILE A 156 -8.81 -24.26 -7.83
N THR A 157 -8.49 -23.45 -6.81
CA THR A 157 -7.41 -22.46 -6.87
C THR A 157 -6.27 -22.88 -5.93
N ILE A 158 -5.04 -22.95 -6.45
CA ILE A 158 -3.83 -23.14 -5.66
C ILE A 158 -3.16 -21.78 -5.48
N ASN A 159 -3.05 -21.33 -4.23
CA ASN A 159 -2.30 -20.13 -3.88
C ASN A 159 -0.80 -20.43 -3.95
N LEU A 160 -0.07 -19.66 -4.76
CA LEU A 160 1.40 -19.70 -4.83
C LEU A 160 2.05 -18.59 -3.99
N SER A 161 1.37 -18.22 -2.89
CA SER A 161 1.86 -17.22 -1.93
C SER A 161 3.13 -17.69 -1.26
#